data_AF-A0A109V0V5-F1
#
_entry.id   AF-A0A109V0V5-F1
#
_cell.length_a   1.000
_cell.length_b   1.000
_cell.length_c   1.000
_cell.angle_alpha   90.00
_cell.angle_beta   90.00
_cell.angle_gamma   90.00
#
_symmetry.space_group_name_H-M   'P 1'
#
loop_
_entity.id
_entity.type
_entity.pdbx_description
1 polymer ?
#
loop_
_entity_poly.entity_id
_entity_poly.type
_entity_poly.pdbx_seq_one_letter_code
_entity_poly.pdbx_strand_id
1 'polypeptide(L)'
;MSSEEPIRLLTGLSLAIISIPQHFVLLLLLGLWLWQYELLILSRIMNLSHVVLFNHPYDIKPHPTGLQMYQATRACVRRVTKIILPWHIVVSFFLYKVRSSDTSLPRWLTFLVNVSPLLEVALIIIIITHSSRLLRRCLGRSLFKGDIEPGPLRINYILLSDTMTSYSKPMMDFCLYTLHFIQDPIDSSMKTAVNHASMVLHIDLIIGAMPFFIRFVQSMREHHREKQQSHPSRINLFNAIKYLSHFPIDVCVAISRVYPSYLPDKSMYWFMLINSCYSFWWDVTVDWKLGLMDFNPRSLEADDILRSKKLFHNRTYYAAIIIDFFIRFTWLWTLMLNTPVFKGEYRQLSIYVAELLRRWIWTFFKIEAEYISGSVRE
;
A
#
# COMPACT_ATOMS: atom_id res chain seq x y z
N MET A 1 11.43 31.02 39.70
CA MET A 1 10.37 29.99 39.66
C MET A 1 9.19 30.58 38.92
N SER A 2 9.28 30.63 37.60
CA SER A 2 8.23 31.12 36.72
C SER A 2 7.33 29.95 36.31
N SER A 3 6.08 30.07 36.70
CA SER A 3 4.94 29.28 36.26
C SER A 3 4.70 29.45 34.76
N GLU A 4 4.96 28.41 33.98
CA GLU A 4 4.44 28.26 32.61
C GLU A 4 3.50 27.05 32.56
N GLU A 5 2.28 27.24 33.07
CA GLU A 5 1.10 26.72 32.37
C GLU A 5 0.53 27.91 31.59
N PRO A 6 0.69 27.92 30.25
CA PRO A 6 -0.48 27.66 29.41
C PRO A 6 -0.11 27.09 28.02
N ILE A 7 0.20 25.80 27.90
CA ILE A 7 0.27 25.10 26.60
C ILE A 7 -0.46 23.74 26.66
N ARG A 8 -1.49 23.64 27.49
CA ARG A 8 -2.37 22.46 27.58
C ARG A 8 -3.71 22.61 26.84
N LEU A 9 -3.98 23.79 26.27
CA LEU A 9 -5.28 24.11 25.65
C LEU A 9 -5.27 24.22 24.11
N LEU A 10 -4.12 24.08 23.46
CA LEU A 10 -4.00 24.01 21.99
C LEU A 10 -3.43 22.68 21.48
N THR A 11 -3.25 21.71 22.37
CA THR A 11 -2.85 20.32 22.09
C THR A 11 -4.04 19.34 22.19
N GLY A 12 -5.28 19.85 22.26
CA GLY A 12 -6.53 19.08 22.34
C GLY A 12 -6.94 18.31 21.08
N LEU A 13 -6.06 18.24 20.08
CA LEU A 13 -6.18 17.42 18.87
C LEU A 13 -4.97 16.49 18.73
N SER A 14 -4.37 16.06 19.86
CA SER A 14 -3.46 14.94 19.86
C SER A 14 -4.23 13.71 19.38
N LEU A 15 -3.91 13.23 18.17
CA LEU A 15 -4.44 12.02 17.53
C LEU A 15 -4.14 10.70 18.29
N ALA A 16 -4.01 10.76 19.62
CA ALA A 16 -3.68 9.73 20.61
C ALA A 16 -4.75 8.63 20.76
N ILE A 17 -5.56 8.41 19.72
CA ILE A 17 -6.91 7.87 19.83
C ILE A 17 -7.13 6.67 18.89
N ILE A 18 -6.28 6.47 17.89
CA ILE A 18 -6.54 5.47 16.86
C ILE A 18 -6.10 4.10 17.39
N SER A 19 -7.07 3.26 17.78
CA SER A 19 -6.81 1.85 18.04
C SER A 19 -6.25 1.18 16.78
N ILE A 20 -5.44 0.13 16.94
CA ILE A 20 -4.83 -0.63 15.82
C ILE A 20 -5.78 -0.88 14.63
N PRO A 21 -7.06 -1.28 14.80
CA PRO A 21 -7.98 -1.46 13.67
C PRO A 21 -8.34 -0.17 12.93
N GLN A 22 -8.40 0.96 13.64
CA GLN A 22 -8.73 2.24 13.06
C GLN A 22 -7.60 2.81 12.18
N HIS A 23 -6.37 2.30 12.34
CA HIS A 23 -5.27 2.61 11.40
C HIS A 23 -5.62 2.18 9.97
N PHE A 24 -6.24 1.00 9.79
CA PHE A 24 -6.54 0.49 8.45
C PHE A 24 -7.60 1.34 7.74
N VAL A 25 -8.65 1.75 8.44
CA VAL A 25 -9.67 2.67 7.93
C VAL A 25 -9.04 4.01 7.52
N LEU A 26 -8.20 4.58 8.40
CA LEU A 26 -7.51 5.84 8.12
C LEU A 26 -6.59 5.74 6.89
N LEU A 27 -5.84 4.64 6.77
CA LEU A 27 -4.95 4.42 5.63
C LEU A 27 -5.73 4.30 4.32
N LEU A 28 -6.87 3.60 4.31
CA LEU A 28 -7.74 3.53 3.13
C LEU A 28 -8.26 4.93 2.73
N LEU A 29 -8.68 5.75 3.69
CA LEU A 29 -9.08 7.14 3.43
C LEU A 29 -7.91 7.96 2.86
N LEU A 30 -6.75 7.87 3.49
CA LEU A 30 -5.55 8.57 3.06
C LEU A 30 -5.14 8.14 1.65
N GLY A 31 -5.16 6.84 1.34
CA GLY A 31 -4.84 6.31 0.02
C GLY A 31 -5.80 6.84 -1.06
N LEU A 32 -7.09 6.95 -0.75
CA LEU A 32 -8.08 7.55 -1.66
C LEU A 32 -7.85 9.04 -1.89
N TRP A 33 -7.49 9.78 -0.84
CA TRP A 33 -7.14 11.21 -0.96
C TRP A 33 -5.88 11.41 -1.79
N LEU A 34 -4.84 10.61 -1.55
CA LEU A 34 -3.59 10.63 -2.30
C LEU A 34 -3.82 10.30 -3.78
N TRP A 35 -4.62 9.26 -4.07
CA TRP A 35 -4.99 8.92 -5.45
C TRP A 35 -5.79 10.03 -6.15
N GLN A 36 -6.76 10.64 -5.45
CA GLN A 36 -7.51 11.78 -5.99
C GLN A 36 -6.58 12.95 -6.31
N TYR A 37 -5.63 13.24 -5.43
CA TYR A 37 -4.68 14.33 -5.60
C TYR A 37 -3.67 14.05 -6.72
N GLU A 38 -3.22 12.80 -6.86
CA GLU A 38 -2.39 12.36 -7.98
C GLU A 38 -3.08 12.56 -9.32
N LEU A 39 -4.34 12.11 -9.47
CA LEU A 39 -5.10 12.34 -10.69
C LEU A 39 -5.29 13.83 -11.01
N LEU A 40 -5.44 14.69 -10.00
CA LEU A 40 -5.52 16.13 -10.20
C LEU A 40 -4.24 16.69 -10.83
N ILE A 41 -3.08 16.28 -10.32
CA ILE A 41 -1.79 16.73 -10.84
C ILE A 41 -1.57 16.16 -12.24
N LEU A 42 -1.71 14.85 -12.40
CA LEU A 42 -1.39 14.16 -13.65
C LEU A 42 -2.32 14.57 -14.79
N SER A 43 -3.62 14.83 -14.52
CA SER A 43 -4.56 15.31 -15.54
C SER A 43 -4.22 16.70 -16.10
N ARG A 44 -3.38 17.47 -15.41
CA ARG A 44 -2.87 18.77 -15.90
C ARG A 44 -1.58 18.65 -16.71
N ILE A 45 -0.84 17.55 -16.53
CA ILE A 45 0.50 17.37 -17.11
C ILE A 45 0.43 16.48 -18.36
N MET A 46 -0.42 15.45 -18.36
CA MET A 46 -0.49 14.46 -19.44
C MET A 46 -1.91 13.97 -19.69
N ASN A 47 -2.13 13.40 -20.87
CA ASN A 47 -3.41 12.79 -21.20
C ASN A 47 -3.53 11.37 -20.61
N LEU A 48 -4.06 11.30 -19.39
CA LEU A 48 -4.22 10.07 -18.60
C LEU A 48 -5.03 8.97 -19.29
N SER A 49 -5.91 9.32 -20.24
CA SER A 49 -6.80 8.35 -20.90
C SER A 49 -6.05 7.31 -21.74
N HIS A 50 -4.82 7.61 -22.15
CA HIS A 50 -3.97 6.70 -22.92
C HIS A 50 -3.23 5.67 -22.05
N VAL A 51 -3.22 5.87 -20.72
CA VAL A 51 -2.47 5.02 -19.79
C VAL A 51 -3.42 4.29 -18.88
N VAL A 52 -4.19 5.03 -18.09
CA VAL A 52 -5.07 4.46 -17.08
C VAL A 52 -6.48 4.44 -17.65
N LEU A 53 -6.94 3.27 -18.07
CA LEU A 53 -8.30 3.14 -18.59
C LEU A 53 -9.31 3.12 -17.43
N PHE A 54 -10.45 3.81 -17.60
CA PHE A 54 -11.57 3.81 -16.64
C PHE A 54 -12.80 3.05 -17.16
N ASN A 55 -12.89 2.87 -18.49
CA ASN A 55 -13.94 2.12 -19.18
C ASN A 55 -13.35 0.85 -19.82
N HIS A 56 -14.21 -0.01 -20.37
CA HIS A 56 -13.70 -1.17 -21.09
C HIS A 56 -12.90 -0.71 -22.32
N PRO A 57 -11.76 -1.35 -22.65
CA PRO A 57 -11.00 -1.03 -23.86
C PRO A 57 -11.79 -1.17 -25.17
N TYR A 58 -12.91 -1.87 -25.14
CA TYR A 58 -13.74 -2.18 -26.31
C TYR A 58 -15.13 -1.55 -26.21
N ASP A 59 -15.32 -0.61 -25.26
CA ASP A 59 -16.55 0.16 -25.21
C ASP A 59 -16.58 1.14 -26.40
N ILE A 60 -17.75 1.26 -27.05
CA ILE A 60 -17.98 2.20 -28.17
C ILE A 60 -17.90 3.67 -27.69
N LYS A 61 -18.04 3.90 -26.37
CA LYS A 61 -18.00 5.24 -25.79
C LYS A 61 -16.57 5.77 -25.77
N PRO A 62 -16.37 7.07 -26.09
CA PRO A 62 -15.06 7.68 -26.01
C PRO A 62 -14.49 7.53 -24.59
N HIS A 63 -13.18 7.30 -24.51
CA HIS A 63 -12.51 7.23 -23.22
C HIS A 63 -12.62 8.58 -22.50
N PRO A 64 -12.88 8.57 -21.18
CA PRO A 64 -13.04 9.80 -20.43
C PRO A 64 -11.74 10.58 -20.43
N THR A 65 -11.82 11.90 -20.54
CA THR A 65 -10.64 12.76 -20.46
C THR A 65 -10.04 12.71 -19.04
N GLY A 66 -8.76 13.08 -18.90
CA GLY A 66 -8.11 13.14 -17.58
C GLY A 66 -8.90 13.96 -16.55
N LEU A 67 -9.54 15.06 -16.97
CA LEU A 67 -10.39 15.87 -16.10
C LEU A 67 -11.68 15.13 -15.69
N GLN A 68 -12.34 14.42 -16.62
CA GLN A 68 -13.53 13.61 -16.30
C GLN A 68 -13.19 12.46 -15.35
N MET A 69 -12.03 11.81 -15.55
CA MET A 69 -11.51 10.78 -14.65
C MET A 69 -11.30 11.34 -13.24
N TYR A 70 -10.65 12.50 -13.12
CA TYR A 70 -10.47 13.19 -11.85
C TYR A 70 -11.82 13.55 -11.19
N GLN A 71 -12.78 14.10 -11.94
CA GLN A 71 -14.09 14.48 -11.41
C GLN A 71 -14.88 13.28 -10.90
N ALA A 72 -14.87 12.15 -11.63
CA ALA A 72 -15.50 10.90 -11.21
C ALA A 72 -14.87 10.35 -9.93
N THR A 73 -13.53 10.30 -9.86
CA THR A 73 -12.80 9.89 -8.66
C THR A 73 -13.11 10.81 -7.48
N ARG A 74 -13.08 12.14 -7.69
CA ARG A 74 -13.41 13.14 -6.65
C ARG A 74 -14.83 12.96 -6.10
N ALA A 75 -15.81 12.67 -6.97
CA ALA A 75 -17.18 12.41 -6.53
C ALA A 75 -17.27 11.16 -5.64
N CYS A 76 -16.58 10.07 -6.02
CA CYS A 76 -16.50 8.86 -5.21
C CYS A 76 -15.80 9.11 -3.87
N VAL A 77 -14.62 9.73 -3.89
CA VAL A 77 -13.82 10.00 -2.68
C VAL A 77 -14.54 10.95 -1.72
N ARG A 78 -15.23 11.97 -2.23
CA ARG A 78 -16.09 12.84 -1.42
C ARG A 78 -17.23 12.08 -0.76
N ARG A 79 -17.87 11.15 -1.47
CA ARG A 79 -18.94 10.31 -0.91
C ARG A 79 -18.41 9.43 0.22
N VAL A 80 -17.28 8.74 0.00
CA VAL A 80 -16.61 7.94 1.04
C VAL A 80 -16.25 8.82 2.24
N THR A 81 -15.58 9.95 2.01
CA THR A 81 -15.13 10.87 3.07
C THR A 81 -16.30 11.40 3.90
N LYS A 82 -17.39 11.83 3.25
CA LYS A 82 -18.57 12.38 3.93
C LYS A 82 -19.24 11.36 4.86
N ILE A 83 -19.17 10.08 4.54
CA ILE A 83 -19.81 9.00 5.32
C ILE A 83 -18.86 8.48 6.39
N ILE A 84 -17.63 8.12 6.00
CA ILE A 84 -16.69 7.42 6.87
C ILE A 84 -15.99 8.36 7.84
N LEU A 85 -15.60 9.57 7.43
CA LEU A 85 -14.80 10.44 8.32
C LEU A 85 -15.56 10.84 9.60
N PRO A 86 -16.83 11.27 9.55
CA PRO A 86 -17.59 11.55 10.78
C PRO A 86 -17.78 10.30 11.65
N TRP A 87 -18.06 9.14 11.03
CA TRP A 87 -18.17 7.86 11.73
C TRP A 87 -16.86 7.54 12.47
N HIS A 88 -15.75 7.58 11.76
CA HIS A 88 -14.41 7.33 12.29
C HIS A 88 -14.07 8.26 13.47
N ILE A 89 -14.43 9.54 13.38
CA ILE A 89 -14.21 10.52 14.46
C ILE A 89 -15.02 10.15 15.70
N VAL A 90 -16.29 9.76 15.54
CA VAL A 90 -17.17 9.37 16.66
C VAL A 90 -16.65 8.11 17.35
N VAL A 91 -16.23 7.10 16.58
CA VAL A 91 -15.70 5.84 17.14
C VAL A 91 -14.38 6.09 17.85
N SER A 92 -13.50 6.88 17.23
CA SER A 92 -12.26 7.36 17.83
C SER A 92 -12.54 8.07 19.17
N PHE A 93 -13.52 8.98 19.22
CA PHE A 93 -13.88 9.66 20.48
C PHE A 93 -14.30 8.70 21.60
N PHE A 94 -15.08 7.66 21.29
CA PHE A 94 -15.44 6.65 22.30
C PHE A 94 -14.25 5.82 22.75
N LEU A 95 -13.37 5.40 21.83
CA LEU A 95 -12.12 4.70 22.15
C LEU A 95 -11.22 5.55 23.06
N TYR A 96 -11.13 6.86 22.78
CA TYR A 96 -10.40 7.78 23.64
C TYR A 96 -10.98 7.82 25.05
N LYS A 97 -12.31 7.98 25.19
CA LYS A 97 -12.97 8.02 26.50
C LYS A 97 -12.74 6.77 27.33
N VAL A 98 -12.83 5.59 26.71
CA VAL A 98 -12.53 4.30 27.38
C VAL A 98 -11.09 4.29 27.89
N ARG A 99 -10.15 4.77 27.08
CA ARG A 99 -8.72 4.77 27.42
C ARG A 99 -8.33 5.85 28.44
N SER A 100 -8.94 7.03 28.39
CA SER A 100 -8.55 8.18 29.22
C SER A 100 -9.16 8.17 30.60
N SER A 101 -10.39 7.68 30.72
CA SER A 101 -11.21 7.87 31.91
C SER A 101 -11.47 6.58 32.69
N ASP A 102 -10.92 5.44 32.22
CA ASP A 102 -11.12 4.09 32.76
C ASP A 102 -12.60 3.72 32.99
N THR A 103 -13.50 4.42 32.28
CA THR A 103 -14.94 4.20 32.33
C THR A 103 -15.33 3.12 31.34
N SER A 104 -16.00 2.08 31.83
CA SER A 104 -16.59 1.06 30.98
C SER A 104 -17.80 1.61 30.23
N LEU A 105 -17.86 1.34 28.93
CA LEU A 105 -19.03 1.64 28.11
C LEU A 105 -20.11 0.56 28.33
N PRO A 106 -21.41 0.88 28.16
CA PRO A 106 -22.46 -0.11 28.08
C PRO A 106 -22.14 -1.16 27.00
N ARG A 107 -22.47 -2.44 27.26
CA ARG A 107 -22.13 -3.58 26.40
C ARG A 107 -22.52 -3.39 24.93
N TRP A 108 -23.70 -2.82 24.68
CA TRP A 108 -24.18 -2.54 23.32
C TRP A 108 -23.30 -1.51 22.59
N LEU A 109 -22.82 -0.48 23.30
CA LEU A 109 -21.98 0.56 22.73
C LEU A 109 -20.56 0.04 22.50
N THR A 110 -20.04 -0.78 23.42
CA THR A 110 -18.79 -1.52 23.23
C THR A 110 -18.82 -2.36 21.96
N PHE A 111 -19.90 -3.13 21.76
CA PHE A 111 -20.11 -3.91 20.54
C PHE A 111 -20.12 -3.03 19.29
N LEU A 112 -20.85 -1.90 19.30
CA LEU A 112 -20.93 -0.99 18.16
C LEU A 112 -19.56 -0.38 17.81
N VAL A 113 -18.78 0.02 18.82
CA VAL A 113 -17.43 0.55 18.63
C VAL A 113 -16.50 -0.53 18.06
N ASN A 114 -16.60 -1.77 18.54
CA ASN A 114 -15.79 -2.89 18.08
C ASN A 114 -16.17 -3.42 16.68
N VAL A 115 -17.45 -3.39 16.28
CA VAL A 115 -17.83 -3.81 14.93
C VAL A 115 -17.56 -2.71 13.89
N SER A 116 -17.42 -1.45 14.33
CA SER A 116 -17.29 -0.28 13.45
C SER A 116 -16.18 -0.40 12.39
N PRO A 117 -14.91 -0.72 12.72
CA PRO A 117 -13.85 -0.76 11.71
C PRO A 117 -14.15 -1.75 10.57
N LEU A 118 -14.83 -2.86 10.87
CA LEU A 118 -15.23 -3.85 9.86
C LEU A 118 -16.29 -3.29 8.92
N LEU A 119 -17.29 -2.59 9.47
CA LEU A 119 -18.35 -1.97 8.68
C LEU A 119 -17.83 -0.80 7.84
N GLU A 120 -16.92 0.01 8.40
CA GLU A 120 -16.26 1.11 7.69
C GLU A 120 -15.47 0.59 6.49
N VAL A 121 -14.63 -0.43 6.68
CA VAL A 121 -13.85 -1.07 5.59
C VAL A 121 -14.79 -1.68 4.54
N ALA A 122 -15.80 -2.44 4.96
CA ALA A 122 -16.76 -3.05 4.04
C ALA A 122 -17.47 -1.99 3.20
N LEU A 123 -17.91 -0.89 3.81
CA LEU A 123 -18.60 0.20 3.14
C LEU A 123 -17.68 0.95 2.16
N ILE A 124 -16.41 1.19 2.53
CA ILE A 124 -15.41 1.75 1.62
C ILE A 124 -15.28 0.88 0.36
N ILE A 125 -15.09 -0.43 0.54
CA ILE A 125 -14.94 -1.39 -0.58
C ILE A 125 -16.19 -1.41 -1.46
N ILE A 126 -17.39 -1.44 -0.86
CA ILE A 126 -18.66 -1.43 -1.58
C ILE A 126 -18.82 -0.16 -2.41
N ILE A 127 -18.59 1.03 -1.82
CA ILE A 127 -18.75 2.30 -2.53
C ILE A 127 -17.76 2.38 -3.71
N ILE A 128 -16.50 2.00 -3.50
CA ILE A 128 -15.45 2.06 -4.53
C ILE A 128 -15.75 1.09 -5.68
N THR A 129 -16.06 -0.17 -5.37
CA THR A 129 -16.32 -1.20 -6.39
C THR A 129 -17.64 -0.98 -7.14
N HIS A 130 -18.63 -0.35 -6.51
CA HIS A 130 -19.85 0.08 -7.19
C HIS A 130 -19.62 1.30 -8.08
N SER A 131 -18.70 2.19 -7.70
CA SER A 131 -18.40 3.42 -8.47
C SER A 131 -17.62 3.14 -9.76
N SER A 132 -16.80 2.07 -9.80
CA SER A 132 -16.04 1.70 -10.99
C SER A 132 -16.17 0.20 -11.31
N ARG A 133 -16.84 -0.10 -12.43
CA ARG A 133 -16.98 -1.47 -12.95
C ARG A 133 -15.63 -2.08 -13.30
N LEU A 134 -14.71 -1.27 -13.83
CA LEU A 134 -13.38 -1.72 -14.21
C LEU A 134 -12.53 -2.07 -12.99
N LEU A 135 -12.59 -1.23 -11.95
CA LEU A 135 -11.92 -1.55 -10.68
C LEU A 135 -12.46 -2.84 -10.08
N ARG A 136 -13.78 -3.04 -10.08
CA ARG A 136 -14.40 -4.30 -9.62
C ARG A 136 -13.91 -5.51 -10.42
N ARG A 137 -13.78 -5.39 -11.75
CA ARG A 137 -13.23 -6.44 -12.61
C ARG A 137 -11.76 -6.73 -12.28
N CYS A 138 -10.91 -5.70 -12.24
CA CYS A 138 -9.48 -5.83 -11.97
C CYS A 138 -9.23 -6.41 -10.58
N LEU A 139 -9.99 -5.96 -9.57
CA LEU A 139 -9.92 -6.47 -8.20
C LEU A 139 -10.37 -7.93 -8.14
N GLY A 140 -11.53 -8.26 -8.72
CA GLY A 140 -12.03 -9.64 -8.73
C GLY A 140 -11.09 -10.62 -9.45
N ARG A 141 -10.55 -10.24 -10.61
CA ARG A 141 -9.60 -11.08 -11.35
C ARG A 141 -8.25 -11.21 -10.64
N SER A 142 -7.75 -10.14 -10.01
CA SER A 142 -6.53 -10.20 -9.20
C SER A 142 -6.70 -11.11 -7.98
N LEU A 143 -7.77 -10.91 -7.19
CA LEU A 143 -7.99 -11.63 -5.93
C LEU A 143 -8.35 -13.11 -6.14
N PHE A 144 -9.32 -13.42 -7.01
CA PHE A 144 -9.83 -14.79 -7.16
C PHE A 144 -9.05 -15.63 -8.15
N LYS A 145 -8.49 -14.99 -9.18
CA LYS A 145 -7.79 -15.71 -10.25
C LYS A 145 -6.30 -15.45 -10.27
N GLY A 146 -5.74 -14.50 -9.51
CA GLY A 146 -4.33 -14.09 -9.67
C GLY A 146 -4.03 -13.63 -11.10
N ASP A 147 -5.04 -13.11 -11.79
CA ASP A 147 -4.96 -12.86 -13.23
C ASP A 147 -4.54 -11.42 -13.53
N ILE A 148 -3.92 -11.23 -14.69
CA ILE A 148 -3.53 -9.93 -15.23
C ILE A 148 -3.76 -9.95 -16.73
N GLU A 149 -4.59 -9.02 -17.21
CA GLU A 149 -4.86 -8.90 -18.64
C GLU A 149 -3.70 -8.17 -19.33
N PRO A 150 -3.37 -8.52 -20.58
CA PRO A 150 -2.36 -7.80 -21.34
C PRO A 150 -2.79 -6.34 -21.61
N GLY A 151 -1.92 -5.59 -22.29
CA GLY A 151 -2.26 -4.24 -22.74
C GLY A 151 -3.60 -4.20 -23.49
N PRO A 152 -4.46 -3.20 -23.25
CA PRO A 152 -4.15 -1.94 -22.56
C PRO A 152 -4.47 -1.90 -21.05
N LEU A 153 -5.03 -2.96 -20.46
CA LEU A 153 -5.42 -2.95 -19.02
C LEU A 153 -4.30 -3.30 -18.05
N ARG A 154 -3.16 -3.77 -18.57
CA ARG A 154 -2.01 -4.23 -17.78
C ARG A 154 -1.62 -3.29 -16.64
N ILE A 155 -1.52 -1.98 -16.92
CA ILE A 155 -1.10 -1.00 -15.92
C ILE A 155 -2.11 -0.88 -14.76
N ASN A 156 -3.41 -0.97 -15.02
CA ASN A 156 -4.43 -0.93 -13.95
C ASN A 156 -4.27 -2.08 -12.96
N TYR A 157 -3.93 -3.28 -13.47
CA TYR A 157 -3.64 -4.43 -12.62
C TYR A 157 -2.39 -4.20 -11.78
N ILE A 158 -1.30 -3.70 -12.39
CA ILE A 158 -0.04 -3.41 -11.69
C ILE A 158 -0.25 -2.37 -10.60
N LEU A 159 -0.88 -1.23 -10.91
CA LEU A 159 -1.17 -0.17 -9.93
C LEU A 159 -1.97 -0.70 -8.74
N LEU A 160 -3.04 -1.47 -9.01
CA LEU A 160 -3.88 -2.03 -7.95
C LEU A 160 -3.11 -3.01 -7.07
N SER A 161 -2.46 -3.99 -7.69
CA SER A 161 -1.81 -5.10 -6.98
C SER A 161 -0.52 -4.67 -6.27
N ASP A 162 0.27 -3.74 -6.83
CA ASP A 162 1.42 -3.16 -6.13
C ASP A 162 0.99 -2.26 -4.99
N THR A 163 -0.12 -1.53 -5.13
CA THR A 163 -0.71 -0.80 -3.99
C THR A 163 -1.08 -1.77 -2.87
N MET A 164 -1.70 -2.92 -3.18
CA MET A 164 -2.01 -3.93 -2.18
C MET A 164 -0.78 -4.44 -1.42
N THR A 165 0.39 -4.55 -2.06
CA THR A 165 1.62 -4.96 -1.34
C THR A 165 2.01 -3.98 -0.23
N SER A 166 1.80 -2.68 -0.44
CA SER A 166 2.05 -1.64 0.56
C SER A 166 1.03 -1.68 1.72
N TYR A 167 -0.14 -2.31 1.51
CA TYR A 167 -1.15 -2.56 2.55
C TYR A 167 -0.99 -3.91 3.27
N SER A 168 0.02 -4.74 2.93
CA SER A 168 0.24 -6.05 3.54
C SER A 168 0.22 -6.01 5.08
N LYS A 169 1.09 -5.21 5.71
CA LYS A 169 1.16 -5.11 7.18
C LYS A 169 -0.15 -4.56 7.79
N PRO A 170 -0.75 -3.45 7.28
CA PRO A 170 -2.07 -3.03 7.75
C PRO A 170 -3.15 -4.11 7.65
N MET A 171 -3.14 -4.95 6.61
CA MET A 171 -4.07 -6.07 6.46
C MET A 171 -3.82 -7.17 7.50
N MET A 172 -2.56 -7.45 7.86
CA MET A 172 -2.22 -8.37 8.94
C MET A 172 -2.79 -7.90 10.28
N ASP A 173 -2.54 -6.65 10.66
CA ASP A 173 -3.02 -6.06 11.91
C ASP A 173 -4.55 -6.03 11.95
N PHE A 174 -5.20 -5.71 10.83
CA PHE A 174 -6.66 -5.75 10.70
C PHE A 174 -7.22 -7.17 10.78
N CYS A 175 -6.50 -8.17 10.27
CA CYS A 175 -6.87 -9.58 10.41
C CYS A 175 -6.80 -10.03 11.87
N LEU A 176 -5.71 -9.72 12.58
CA LEU A 176 -5.57 -10.02 14.01
C LEU A 176 -6.70 -9.40 14.82
N TYR A 177 -7.05 -8.15 14.52
CA TYR A 177 -8.21 -7.50 15.12
C TYR A 177 -9.52 -8.23 14.84
N THR A 178 -9.77 -8.59 13.58
CA THR A 178 -11.00 -9.30 13.19
C THR A 178 -11.13 -10.64 13.91
N LEU A 179 -10.03 -11.38 14.04
CA LEU A 179 -10.00 -12.64 14.79
C LEU A 179 -10.27 -12.42 16.29
N HIS A 180 -9.71 -11.37 16.87
CA HIS A 180 -9.98 -11.01 18.27
C HIS A 180 -11.45 -10.63 18.48
N PHE A 181 -12.04 -9.81 17.60
CA PHE A 181 -13.45 -9.43 17.63
C PHE A 181 -14.40 -10.63 17.56
N ILE A 182 -14.08 -11.63 16.72
CA ILE A 182 -14.89 -12.85 16.60
C ILE A 182 -14.89 -13.65 17.92
N GLN A 183 -13.79 -13.60 18.68
CA GLN A 183 -13.66 -14.32 19.95
C GLN A 183 -14.32 -13.58 21.11
N ASP A 184 -14.08 -12.28 21.23
CA ASP A 184 -14.71 -11.43 22.25
C ASP A 184 -15.21 -10.11 21.66
N PRO A 185 -16.47 -10.06 21.19
CA PRO A 185 -17.00 -8.87 20.54
C PRO A 185 -17.31 -7.73 21.53
N ILE A 186 -17.36 -8.01 22.84
CA ILE A 186 -17.71 -7.05 23.91
C ILE A 186 -16.49 -6.78 24.81
N ASP A 187 -15.26 -7.08 24.35
CA ASP A 187 -14.07 -6.77 25.14
C ASP A 187 -13.99 -5.26 25.42
N SER A 188 -14.08 -4.91 26.71
CA SER A 188 -13.98 -3.54 27.21
C SER A 188 -12.56 -2.99 27.13
N SER A 189 -11.55 -3.87 27.05
CA SER A 189 -10.17 -3.45 26.89
C SER A 189 -9.96 -2.78 25.53
N MET A 190 -10.77 -3.16 24.53
CA MET A 190 -10.69 -2.70 23.13
C MET A 190 -9.25 -2.76 22.57
N LYS A 191 -8.42 -3.63 23.16
CA LYS A 191 -7.05 -3.90 22.77
C LYS A 191 -7.06 -5.17 21.94
N THR A 192 -6.27 -5.20 20.89
CA THR A 192 -5.75 -6.47 20.38
C THR A 192 -4.81 -7.06 21.44
N ALA A 193 -5.34 -7.83 22.38
CA ALA A 193 -4.53 -8.83 23.04
C ALA A 193 -4.11 -9.84 21.97
N VAL A 194 -2.81 -10.16 21.91
CA VAL A 194 -2.32 -11.19 21.00
C VAL A 194 -2.93 -12.51 21.46
N ASN A 195 -4.05 -12.90 20.86
CA ASN A 195 -4.72 -14.14 21.21
C ASN A 195 -3.80 -15.29 20.79
N HIS A 196 -3.41 -16.15 21.73
CA HIS A 196 -2.55 -17.31 21.48
C HIS A 196 -3.02 -18.16 20.29
N ALA A 197 -4.34 -18.27 20.06
CA ALA A 197 -4.91 -18.98 18.92
C ALA A 197 -4.54 -18.36 17.54
N SER A 198 -4.43 -17.04 17.44
CA SER A 198 -4.02 -16.35 16.21
C SER A 198 -2.54 -16.56 15.89
N MET A 199 -1.71 -16.66 16.93
CA MET A 199 -0.28 -16.97 16.84
C MET A 199 -0.03 -18.40 16.36
N VAL A 200 -0.89 -19.36 16.75
CA VAL A 200 -0.77 -20.78 16.38
C VAL A 200 -1.15 -21.04 14.92
N LEU A 201 -2.16 -20.34 14.40
CA LEU A 201 -2.65 -20.58 13.03
C LEU A 201 -1.95 -19.73 11.96
N HIS A 202 -1.15 -18.72 12.35
CA HIS A 202 -0.42 -17.83 11.44
C HIS A 202 -1.29 -17.20 10.32
N ILE A 203 -2.60 -17.06 10.55
CA ILE A 203 -3.57 -16.57 9.54
C ILE A 203 -3.22 -15.16 9.11
N ASP A 204 -2.76 -14.33 10.04
CA ASP A 204 -2.29 -12.97 9.76
C ASP A 204 -1.12 -12.98 8.77
N LEU A 205 -0.14 -13.87 8.92
CA LEU A 205 0.97 -14.00 7.97
C LEU A 205 0.49 -14.41 6.57
N ILE A 206 -0.51 -15.29 6.48
CA ILE A 206 -1.12 -15.68 5.20
C ILE A 206 -1.79 -14.47 4.52
N ILE A 207 -2.56 -13.68 5.29
CA ILE A 207 -3.20 -12.46 4.79
C ILE A 207 -2.14 -11.42 4.37
N GLY A 208 -1.05 -11.29 5.13
CA GLY A 208 0.09 -10.43 4.79
C GLY A 208 0.83 -10.87 3.53
N ALA A 209 0.99 -12.17 3.31
CA ALA A 209 1.67 -12.74 2.15
C ALA A 209 0.81 -12.71 0.87
N MET A 210 -0.53 -12.64 1.01
CA MET A 210 -1.47 -12.71 -0.11
C MET A 210 -1.20 -11.68 -1.23
N PRO A 211 -0.95 -10.38 -0.97
CA PRO A 211 -0.61 -9.43 -2.04
C PRO A 211 0.64 -9.81 -2.84
N PHE A 212 1.69 -10.30 -2.17
CA PHE A 212 2.93 -10.74 -2.81
C PHE A 212 2.71 -11.99 -3.65
N PHE A 213 1.87 -12.92 -3.16
CA PHE A 213 1.48 -14.11 -3.91
C PHE A 213 0.71 -13.77 -5.18
N ILE A 214 -0.25 -12.83 -5.11
CA ILE A 214 -0.99 -12.36 -6.29
C ILE A 214 -0.02 -11.81 -7.34
N ARG A 215 0.93 -10.96 -6.94
CA ARG A 215 1.93 -10.39 -7.86
C ARG A 215 2.86 -11.44 -8.45
N PHE A 216 3.27 -12.42 -7.65
CA PHE A 216 4.05 -13.57 -8.12
C PHE A 216 3.30 -14.34 -9.21
N VAL A 217 2.04 -14.73 -8.96
CA VAL A 217 1.22 -15.46 -9.93
C VAL A 217 0.98 -14.64 -11.20
N GLN A 218 0.67 -13.35 -11.06
CA GLN A 218 0.50 -12.45 -12.20
C GLN A 218 1.77 -12.38 -13.06
N SER A 219 2.93 -12.19 -12.43
CA SER A 219 4.21 -12.10 -13.12
C SER A 219 4.57 -13.42 -13.83
N MET A 220 4.29 -14.57 -13.20
CA MET A 220 4.49 -15.89 -13.82
C MET A 220 3.58 -16.10 -15.04
N ARG A 221 2.34 -15.62 -15.00
CA ARG A 221 1.42 -15.69 -16.14
C ARG A 221 1.82 -14.79 -17.29
N GLU A 222 2.30 -13.59 -17.01
CA GLU A 222 2.89 -12.72 -18.02
C GLU A 222 4.10 -13.38 -18.68
N HIS A 223 5.01 -13.94 -17.87
CA HIS A 223 6.17 -14.65 -18.40
C HIS A 223 5.78 -15.86 -19.27
N HIS A 224 4.76 -16.63 -18.86
CA HIS A 224 4.26 -17.75 -19.66
C HIS A 224 3.72 -17.30 -21.02
N ARG A 225 3.03 -16.15 -21.08
CA ARG A 225 2.55 -15.55 -22.34
C ARG A 225 3.70 -15.03 -23.21
N GLU A 226 4.71 -14.41 -22.61
CA GLU A 226 5.89 -13.91 -23.33
C GLU A 226 6.71 -15.03 -23.97
N LYS A 227 6.77 -16.22 -23.35
CA LYS A 227 7.43 -17.40 -23.93
C LYS A 227 6.86 -17.83 -25.28
N GLN A 228 5.62 -17.45 -25.58
CA GLN A 228 4.94 -17.78 -26.84
C GLN A 228 5.23 -16.74 -27.95
N GLN A 229 5.93 -15.66 -27.65
CA GLN A 229 6.29 -14.62 -28.61
C GLN A 229 7.63 -14.91 -29.31
N SER A 230 7.82 -14.36 -30.51
CA SER A 230 9.04 -14.56 -31.33
C SER A 230 10.34 -14.12 -30.61
N HIS A 231 10.27 -13.11 -29.74
CA HIS A 231 11.39 -12.64 -28.93
C HIS A 231 11.01 -12.61 -27.44
N PRO A 232 11.16 -13.74 -26.73
CA PRO A 232 10.68 -13.85 -25.36
C PRO A 232 11.54 -13.01 -24.40
N SER A 233 10.91 -12.03 -23.75
CA SER A 233 11.52 -11.32 -22.64
C SER A 233 11.51 -12.17 -21.36
N ARG A 234 12.54 -12.02 -20.52
CA ARG A 234 12.61 -12.65 -19.19
C ARG A 234 12.27 -11.68 -18.07
N ILE A 235 11.89 -10.44 -18.39
CA ILE A 235 11.67 -9.39 -17.39
C ILE A 235 10.59 -9.78 -16.38
N ASN A 236 9.49 -10.41 -16.81
CA ASN A 236 8.43 -10.80 -15.90
C ASN A 236 8.80 -12.01 -15.01
N LEU A 237 9.77 -12.84 -15.44
CA LEU A 237 10.32 -13.88 -14.56
C LEU A 237 11.12 -13.24 -13.42
N PHE A 238 11.95 -12.25 -13.73
CA PHE A 238 12.66 -11.49 -12.70
C PHE A 238 11.67 -10.79 -11.76
N ASN A 239 10.59 -10.22 -12.28
CA ASN A 239 9.53 -9.64 -11.46
C ASN A 239 8.89 -10.69 -10.53
N ALA A 240 8.65 -11.92 -11.00
CA ALA A 240 8.16 -13.00 -10.17
C ALA A 240 9.14 -13.33 -9.02
N ILE A 241 10.44 -13.43 -9.32
CA ILE A 241 11.49 -13.66 -8.31
C ILE A 241 11.53 -12.52 -7.27
N LYS A 242 11.31 -11.26 -7.71
CA LYS A 242 11.22 -10.11 -6.81
C LYS A 242 10.14 -10.32 -5.75
N TYR A 243 8.90 -10.65 -6.15
CA TYR A 243 7.83 -10.90 -5.17
C TYR A 243 8.03 -12.21 -4.40
N LEU A 244 8.66 -13.23 -5.00
CA LEU A 244 9.02 -14.47 -4.32
C LEU A 244 10.02 -14.24 -3.17
N SER A 245 10.91 -13.25 -3.29
CA SER A 245 11.91 -12.93 -2.27
C SER A 245 11.33 -12.45 -0.93
N HIS A 246 10.03 -12.15 -0.86
CA HIS A 246 9.34 -11.80 0.39
C HIS A 246 9.06 -13.03 1.28
N PHE A 247 8.72 -14.17 0.68
CA PHE A 247 8.26 -15.36 1.43
C PHE A 247 9.29 -15.93 2.42
N PRO A 248 10.61 -15.97 2.13
CA PRO A 248 11.60 -16.40 3.12
C PRO A 248 11.57 -15.56 4.41
N ILE A 249 11.27 -14.26 4.29
CA ILE A 249 11.12 -13.36 5.45
C ILE A 249 9.91 -13.78 6.28
N ASP A 250 8.77 -14.02 5.64
CA ASP A 250 7.54 -14.47 6.31
C ASP A 250 7.72 -15.83 7.01
N VAL A 251 8.47 -16.75 6.39
CA VAL A 251 8.82 -18.05 6.99
C VAL A 251 9.70 -17.86 8.23
N CYS A 252 10.73 -17.01 8.17
CA CYS A 252 11.53 -16.67 9.34
C CYS A 252 10.68 -16.08 10.47
N VAL A 253 9.73 -15.18 10.14
CA VAL A 253 8.80 -14.62 11.13
C VAL A 253 7.91 -15.71 11.73
N ALA A 254 7.36 -16.62 10.92
CA ALA A 254 6.56 -17.74 11.42
C ALA A 254 7.35 -18.62 12.39
N ILE A 255 8.57 -19.02 12.01
CA ILE A 255 9.48 -19.82 12.86
C ILE A 255 9.78 -19.08 14.17
N SER A 256 10.09 -17.78 14.11
CA SER A 256 10.41 -16.98 15.30
C SER A 256 9.26 -16.88 16.31
N ARG A 257 8.01 -16.99 15.83
CA ARG A 257 6.81 -17.00 16.70
C ARG A 257 6.64 -18.34 17.42
N VAL A 258 7.00 -19.45 16.78
CA VAL A 258 6.91 -20.81 17.35
C VAL A 258 8.09 -21.10 18.28
N TYR A 259 9.28 -20.59 17.93
CA TYR A 259 10.52 -20.82 18.68
C TYR A 259 11.16 -19.48 19.13
N PRO A 260 10.57 -18.75 20.11
CA PRO A 260 11.04 -17.41 20.49
C PRO A 260 12.48 -17.38 21.02
N SER A 261 12.94 -18.48 21.61
CA SER A 261 14.32 -18.62 22.12
C SER A 261 15.38 -18.60 21.02
N TYR A 262 14.97 -18.85 19.76
CA TYR A 262 15.76 -18.63 18.57
C TYR A 262 15.43 -17.22 18.04
N LEU A 263 16.00 -16.20 18.72
CA LEU A 263 16.03 -14.79 18.28
C LEU A 263 16.30 -14.70 16.77
N PRO A 264 15.83 -13.64 16.08
CA PRO A 264 15.80 -13.60 14.61
C PRO A 264 17.14 -14.05 14.06
N ASP A 265 17.10 -15.21 13.39
CA ASP A 265 18.28 -15.84 12.81
C ASP A 265 18.95 -14.80 11.89
N LYS A 266 20.28 -14.73 11.91
CA LYS A 266 21.04 -13.79 11.07
C LYS A 266 20.61 -13.89 9.60
N SER A 267 20.11 -15.06 9.19
CA SER A 267 19.48 -15.32 7.89
C SER A 267 18.31 -14.38 7.55
N MET A 268 17.46 -14.01 8.52
CA MET A 268 16.32 -13.11 8.31
C MET A 268 16.78 -11.73 7.79
N TYR A 269 17.84 -11.16 8.39
CA TYR A 269 18.37 -9.87 7.96
C TYR A 269 18.97 -9.93 6.55
N TRP A 270 19.57 -11.06 6.17
CA TRP A 270 20.05 -11.27 4.81
C TRP A 270 18.90 -11.33 3.80
N PHE A 271 17.81 -12.04 4.12
CA PHE A 271 16.62 -12.05 3.26
C PHE A 271 15.98 -10.67 3.13
N MET A 272 15.88 -9.93 4.24
CA MET A 272 15.38 -8.54 4.23
C MET A 272 16.26 -7.62 3.39
N LEU A 273 17.59 -7.78 3.46
CA LEU A 273 18.55 -7.03 2.66
C LEU A 273 18.39 -7.34 1.16
N ILE A 274 18.36 -8.63 0.80
CA ILE A 274 18.18 -9.05 -0.60
C ILE A 274 16.85 -8.52 -1.15
N ASN A 275 15.76 -8.68 -0.41
CA ASN A 275 14.44 -8.19 -0.82
C ASN A 275 14.43 -6.67 -1.01
N SER A 276 15.00 -5.93 -0.06
CA SER A 276 15.04 -4.46 -0.09
C SER A 276 15.91 -3.95 -1.25
N CYS A 277 17.12 -4.48 -1.42
CA CYS A 277 18.02 -4.10 -2.51
C CYS A 277 17.43 -4.43 -3.87
N TYR A 278 16.88 -5.64 -4.04
CA TYR A 278 16.29 -6.04 -5.31
C TYR A 278 15.07 -5.17 -5.65
N SER A 279 14.18 -4.93 -4.69
CA SER A 279 13.00 -4.12 -4.94
C SER A 279 13.32 -2.64 -5.14
N PHE A 280 14.38 -2.11 -4.51
CA PHE A 280 14.88 -0.75 -4.77
C PHE A 280 15.40 -0.61 -6.19
N TRP A 281 16.28 -1.53 -6.61
CA TRP A 281 16.78 -1.57 -7.99
C TRP A 281 15.62 -1.66 -9.00
N TRP A 282 14.64 -2.51 -8.71
CA TRP A 282 13.47 -2.67 -9.58
C TRP A 282 12.70 -1.37 -9.75
N ASP A 283 12.42 -0.66 -8.64
CA ASP A 283 11.64 0.58 -8.69
C ASP A 283 12.36 1.66 -9.53
N VAL A 284 13.67 1.83 -9.33
CA VAL A 284 14.48 2.85 -10.02
C VAL A 284 14.72 2.51 -11.49
N THR A 285 15.24 1.31 -11.77
CA THR A 285 15.70 0.93 -13.12
C THR A 285 14.56 0.42 -13.99
N VAL A 286 13.70 -0.46 -13.46
CA VAL A 286 12.68 -1.14 -14.27
C VAL A 286 11.35 -0.38 -14.30
N ASP A 287 10.84 0.05 -13.14
CA ASP A 287 9.53 0.68 -13.07
C ASP A 287 9.55 2.13 -13.54
N TRP A 288 10.56 2.90 -13.11
CA TRP A 288 10.73 4.29 -13.52
C TRP A 288 11.53 4.43 -14.84
N LYS A 289 12.12 3.35 -15.35
CA LYS A 289 12.91 3.31 -16.59
C LYS A 289 14.04 4.34 -16.58
N LEU A 290 14.74 4.47 -15.45
CA LEU A 290 15.91 5.34 -15.33
C LEU A 290 17.18 4.56 -15.73
N GLY A 291 18.17 5.27 -16.29
CA GLY A 291 19.46 4.68 -16.67
C GLY A 291 20.34 4.32 -15.47
N LEU A 292 19.99 4.77 -14.26
CA LEU A 292 20.68 4.40 -13.03
C LEU A 292 20.59 2.88 -12.83
N MET A 293 21.76 2.22 -12.75
CA MET A 293 21.90 0.75 -12.60
C MET A 293 21.32 -0.07 -13.76
N ASP A 294 21.25 0.50 -14.97
CA ASP A 294 21.06 -0.30 -16.19
C ASP A 294 22.39 -0.93 -16.58
N PHE A 295 22.45 -2.26 -16.52
CA PHE A 295 23.63 -3.05 -16.85
C PHE A 295 23.64 -3.49 -18.32
N ASN A 296 22.70 -3.02 -19.15
CA ASN A 296 22.62 -3.38 -20.55
C ASN A 296 23.66 -2.60 -21.37
N PRO A 297 24.62 -3.27 -22.06
CA PRO A 297 25.66 -2.61 -22.82
C PRO A 297 25.16 -1.68 -23.92
N ARG A 298 23.96 -1.93 -24.46
CA ARG A 298 23.34 -1.08 -25.50
C ARG A 298 22.66 0.18 -24.94
N SER A 299 22.35 0.20 -23.64
CA SER A 299 21.79 1.38 -22.95
C SER A 299 22.89 2.36 -22.53
N LEU A 300 24.13 1.87 -22.37
CA LEU A 300 25.30 2.64 -21.99
C LEU A 300 25.74 3.65 -23.06
N GLU A 301 25.23 3.58 -24.28
CA GLU A 301 25.44 4.63 -25.30
C GLU A 301 24.60 5.89 -25.01
N ALA A 302 23.58 5.80 -24.15
CA ALA A 302 22.80 6.92 -23.64
C ALA A 302 23.25 7.23 -22.20
N ASP A 303 24.38 7.93 -22.07
CA ASP A 303 25.08 8.32 -20.82
C ASP A 303 24.29 9.23 -19.85
N ASP A 304 22.96 9.19 -19.82
CA ASP A 304 22.17 9.97 -18.86
C ASP A 304 21.68 9.07 -17.70
N ILE A 305 22.11 9.42 -16.48
CA ILE A 305 21.66 8.81 -15.21
C ILE A 305 20.12 8.78 -15.15
N LEU A 306 19.49 9.79 -15.74
CA LEU A 306 18.05 9.85 -15.93
C LEU A 306 17.71 9.57 -17.40
N ARG A 307 16.52 9.06 -17.69
CA ARG A 307 16.06 8.90 -19.07
C ARG A 307 15.96 10.24 -19.82
N SER A 308 16.06 10.20 -21.15
CA SER A 308 16.04 11.39 -22.02
C SER A 308 14.70 12.14 -21.99
N LYS A 309 13.57 11.44 -22.17
CA LYS A 309 12.22 12.03 -22.12
C LYS A 309 11.68 12.03 -20.68
N LYS A 310 11.39 13.22 -20.15
CA LYS A 310 10.92 13.46 -18.78
C LYS A 310 9.83 14.52 -18.77
N LEU A 311 8.79 14.34 -17.97
CA LEU A 311 7.72 15.31 -17.72
C LEU A 311 7.97 16.10 -16.43
N PHE A 312 8.68 15.52 -15.46
CA PHE A 312 9.03 16.18 -14.21
C PHE A 312 10.43 16.78 -14.24
N HIS A 313 10.72 17.67 -13.28
CA HIS A 313 12.04 18.28 -13.13
C HIS A 313 13.05 17.24 -12.60
N ASN A 314 14.32 17.33 -12.99
CA ASN A 314 15.37 16.37 -12.59
C ASN A 314 15.47 16.20 -11.06
N ARG A 315 15.32 17.29 -10.30
CA ARG A 315 15.35 17.27 -8.81
C ARG A 315 14.27 16.34 -8.23
N THR A 316 13.12 16.23 -8.87
CA THR A 316 12.00 15.39 -8.42
C THR A 316 12.36 13.91 -8.49
N TYR A 317 13.08 13.48 -9.53
CA TYR A 317 13.55 12.09 -9.65
C TYR A 317 14.57 11.75 -8.56
N TYR A 318 15.59 12.60 -8.35
CA TYR A 318 16.58 12.35 -7.31
C TYR A 318 15.96 12.35 -5.91
N ALA A 319 15.03 13.27 -5.63
CA ALA A 319 14.29 13.28 -4.38
C ALA A 319 13.50 11.97 -4.19
N ALA A 320 12.82 11.49 -5.23
CA ALA A 320 12.08 10.23 -5.18
C ALA A 320 12.97 9.01 -4.93
N ILE A 321 14.13 8.93 -5.58
CA ILE A 321 15.13 7.86 -5.36
C ILE A 321 15.59 7.86 -3.90
N ILE A 322 15.94 9.04 -3.37
CA ILE A 322 16.40 9.19 -1.98
C ILE A 322 15.30 8.79 -1.00
N ILE A 323 14.06 9.27 -1.21
CA ILE A 323 12.92 8.95 -0.35
C ILE A 323 12.62 7.44 -0.38
N ASP A 324 12.64 6.81 -1.56
CA ASP A 324 12.41 5.37 -1.70
C ASP A 324 13.47 4.57 -0.92
N PHE A 325 14.74 4.95 -1.05
CA PHE A 325 15.84 4.34 -0.32
C PHE A 325 15.63 4.45 1.21
N PHE A 326 15.44 5.65 1.75
CA PHE A 326 15.33 5.80 3.20
C PHE A 326 14.12 5.07 3.79
N ILE A 327 12.96 5.14 3.13
CA ILE A 327 11.74 4.48 3.63
C ILE A 327 11.86 2.96 3.51
N ARG A 328 12.35 2.42 2.39
CA ARG A 328 12.48 0.96 2.20
C ARG A 328 13.45 0.33 3.19
N PHE A 329 14.56 1.02 3.48
CA PHE A 329 15.58 0.55 4.41
C PHE A 329 15.33 0.99 5.87
N THR A 330 14.09 1.37 6.23
CA THR A 330 13.73 1.75 7.62
C THR A 330 14.12 0.69 8.66
N TRP A 331 14.01 -0.60 8.31
CA TRP A 331 14.42 -1.70 9.17
C TRP A 331 15.94 -1.70 9.44
N LEU A 332 16.74 -1.35 8.43
CA LEU A 332 18.20 -1.28 8.53
C LEU A 332 18.61 -0.09 9.40
N TRP A 333 17.96 1.06 9.25
CA TRP A 333 18.19 2.22 10.13
C TRP A 333 17.87 1.91 11.59
N THR A 334 16.77 1.18 11.82
CA THR A 334 16.40 0.71 13.17
C THR A 334 17.48 -0.20 13.77
N LEU A 335 18.04 -1.09 12.95
CA LEU A 335 19.13 -1.98 13.35
C LEU A 335 20.42 -1.20 13.66
N MET A 336 20.83 -0.29 12.77
CA MET A 336 22.08 0.48 12.91
C MET A 336 22.05 1.47 14.06
N LEU A 337 20.91 2.13 14.28
CA LEU A 337 20.73 3.11 15.35
C LEU A 337 20.38 2.46 16.69
N ASN A 338 20.21 1.13 16.72
CA ASN A 338 19.69 0.36 17.85
C ASN A 338 18.44 0.97 18.52
N THR A 339 17.68 1.74 17.75
CA THR A 339 16.49 2.45 18.18
C THR A 339 15.52 2.55 17.00
N PRO A 340 14.21 2.36 17.22
CA PRO A 340 13.25 2.43 16.14
C PRO A 340 13.20 3.85 15.57
N VAL A 341 13.23 3.94 14.24
CA VAL A 341 13.17 5.22 13.50
C VAL A 341 11.95 6.04 13.93
N PHE A 342 10.80 5.36 14.08
CA PHE A 342 9.59 5.95 14.64
C PHE A 342 9.43 5.52 16.10
N LYS A 343 9.18 6.48 16.99
CA LYS A 343 9.05 6.27 18.44
C LYS A 343 7.64 6.62 18.92
N GLY A 344 7.31 6.13 20.11
CA GLY A 344 6.04 6.43 20.79
C GLY A 344 4.85 5.62 20.29
N GLU A 345 3.66 6.05 20.70
CA GLU A 345 2.39 5.35 20.46
C GLU A 345 2.01 5.28 18.96
N TYR A 346 2.53 6.19 18.14
CA TYR A 346 2.22 6.29 16.70
C TYR A 346 3.16 5.49 15.80
N ARG A 347 4.13 4.75 16.37
CA ARG A 347 5.18 4.07 15.59
C ARG A 347 4.64 3.25 14.42
N GLN A 348 3.63 2.42 14.68
CA GLN A 348 3.06 1.52 13.67
C GLN A 348 2.38 2.30 12.55
N LEU A 349 1.53 3.27 12.90
CA LEU A 349 0.85 4.12 11.93
C LEU A 349 1.85 4.92 11.08
N SER A 350 2.91 5.45 11.68
CA SER A 350 3.95 6.21 10.96
C SER A 350 4.66 5.35 9.91
N ILE A 351 4.96 4.08 10.22
CA ILE A 351 5.54 3.14 9.24
C ILE A 351 4.57 2.90 8.08
N TYR A 352 3.28 2.74 8.38
CA TYR A 352 2.26 2.52 7.35
C TYR A 352 2.05 3.72 6.45
N VAL A 353 1.99 4.93 7.03
CA VAL A 353 1.88 6.18 6.29
C VAL A 353 3.12 6.40 5.43
N ALA A 354 4.33 6.14 5.95
CA ALA A 354 5.56 6.25 5.19
C ALA A 354 5.58 5.32 3.97
N GLU A 355 5.20 4.05 4.14
CA GLU A 355 5.12 3.09 3.03
C GLU A 355 4.03 3.47 2.01
N LEU A 356 2.89 3.99 2.47
CA LEU A 356 1.83 4.49 1.58
C LEU A 356 2.30 5.72 0.77
N LEU A 357 3.00 6.67 1.40
CA LEU A 357 3.56 7.84 0.73
C LEU A 357 4.65 7.44 -0.28
N ARG A 358 5.50 6.47 0.06
CA ARG A 358 6.50 5.92 -0.87
C ARG A 358 5.84 5.33 -2.11
N ARG A 359 4.78 4.52 -1.94
CA ARG A 359 4.01 3.96 -3.06
C ARG A 359 3.29 5.03 -3.88
N TRP A 360 2.75 6.05 -3.22
CA TRP A 360 2.14 7.19 -3.90
C TRP A 360 3.14 7.93 -4.80
N ILE A 361 4.36 8.19 -4.30
CA ILE A 361 5.45 8.75 -5.12
C ILE A 361 5.80 7.83 -6.29
N TRP A 362 5.93 6.52 -6.05
CA TRP A 362 6.23 5.54 -7.09
C TRP A 362 5.19 5.55 -8.23
N THR A 363 3.91 5.77 -7.92
CA THR A 363 2.82 5.77 -8.90
C THR A 363 2.97 6.89 -9.94
N PHE A 364 3.42 8.09 -9.53
CA PHE A 364 3.67 9.19 -10.46
C PHE A 364 4.65 8.79 -11.56
N PHE A 365 5.81 8.28 -11.15
CA PHE A 365 6.87 7.90 -12.08
C PHE A 365 6.51 6.66 -12.89
N LYS A 366 5.75 5.73 -12.30
CA LYS A 366 5.27 4.55 -13.03
C LYS A 366 4.30 4.93 -14.15
N ILE A 367 3.30 5.76 -13.86
CA ILE A 367 2.32 6.20 -14.87
C ILE A 367 3.03 7.02 -15.94
N GLU A 368 3.96 7.90 -15.56
CA GLU A 368 4.75 8.70 -16.49
C GLU A 368 5.63 7.83 -17.40
N ALA A 369 6.32 6.82 -16.84
CA ALA A 369 7.13 5.88 -17.60
C ALA A 369 6.31 5.08 -18.62
N GLU A 370 5.08 4.73 -18.27
CA GLU A 370 4.16 4.04 -19.16
C GLU A 370 3.61 4.97 -20.25
N TYR A 371 3.25 6.22 -19.90
CA TYR A 371 2.82 7.25 -20.84
C TYR A 371 3.86 7.48 -21.94
N ILE A 372 5.11 7.71 -21.55
CA ILE A 372 6.20 7.96 -22.50
C ILE A 372 6.45 6.74 -23.38
N SER A 373 6.37 5.52 -22.82
CA SER A 373 6.60 4.30 -23.59
C SER A 373 5.47 3.98 -24.57
N GLY A 374 4.24 4.36 -24.24
CA GLY A 374 3.10 4.30 -25.17
C GLY A 374 3.26 5.30 -26.32
N SER A 375 3.66 6.54 -26.02
CA SER A 375 3.83 7.61 -27.02
C SER A 375 4.95 7.39 -28.05
N VAL A 376 5.83 6.41 -27.82
CA VAL A 376 6.92 6.06 -28.77
C VAL A 376 6.49 4.95 -29.73
N ARG A 377 5.35 4.28 -29.47
CA ARG A 377 4.79 3.21 -30.31
C ARG A 377 3.73 3.71 -31.31
N GLU A 378 3.26 4.94 -31.11
CA GLU A 378 2.47 5.73 -32.07
C GLU A 378 3.43 6.56 -32.91
#